data_AF-A0A1Y2MGV5-F1
#
_entry.id   AF-A0A1Y2MGV5-F1
#
_cell.length_a   1.000
_cell.length_b   1.000
_cell.length_c   1.000
_cell.angle_alpha   90.00
_cell.angle_beta   90.00
_cell.angle_gamma   90.00
#
_symmetry.space_group_name_H-M   'P 1'
#
loop_
_entity.id
_entity.type
_entity.pdbx_description
1 polymer ?
#
loop_
_entity_poly.entity_id
_entity_poly.type
_entity_poly.pdbx_seq_one_letter_code
_entity_poly.pdbx_strand_id
1 'polypeptide(L)'
;MTANATPAHTDGSVSPTSLAPTPLTAAAVLGLQGHRAFPTVSLLLTTTPGEGLDSQGRAAMDALARKARRRLLGVDDAATRDLVRVLDAVVAGIVGPLDRGLGLFVSTGHVARFDLPVEVSDRCVIDPTFATRDLVRALHRTPRHVVLLLAADEARLLDAPGGRMSPVTHGFPRTDPGHRRGEPARERSSVRWTSRWAPTCDCIPPRWSSRPRSPPWPRSAGSRATPPG
;
A
#
# COMPACT_ATOMS: atom_id res chain seq x y z
N MET A 1 -58.37 4.51 -13.00
CA MET A 1 -57.78 4.30 -11.66
C MET A 1 -56.47 3.57 -11.87
N THR A 2 -55.36 4.30 -11.93
CA THR A 2 -54.02 3.76 -12.19
C THR A 2 -53.21 3.98 -10.92
N ALA A 3 -52.91 2.90 -10.20
CA ALA A 3 -52.13 2.93 -8.97
C ALA A 3 -50.65 3.14 -9.31
N ASN A 4 -50.09 4.23 -8.82
CA ASN A 4 -48.68 4.57 -8.99
C ASN A 4 -47.88 3.90 -7.86
N ALA A 5 -46.92 3.05 -8.21
CA ALA A 5 -46.06 2.36 -7.26
C ALA A 5 -44.95 3.30 -6.76
N THR A 6 -44.89 3.48 -5.45
CA THR A 6 -43.85 4.16 -4.68
C THR A 6 -42.49 3.50 -4.88
N PRO A 7 -41.39 4.24 -5.15
CA PRO A 7 -40.06 3.66 -5.08
C PRO A 7 -39.63 3.50 -3.62
N ALA A 8 -39.18 2.30 -3.29
CA ALA A 8 -38.62 1.94 -1.99
C ALA A 8 -37.36 2.78 -1.71
N HIS A 9 -37.40 3.57 -0.65
CA HIS A 9 -36.20 4.12 -0.02
C HIS A 9 -35.40 2.93 0.54
N THR A 10 -34.24 2.65 -0.04
CA THR A 10 -33.27 1.74 0.57
C THR A 10 -32.64 2.46 1.76
N ASP A 11 -33.02 2.05 2.97
CA ASP A 11 -32.32 2.41 4.20
C ASP A 11 -30.90 1.83 4.16
N GLY A 12 -29.93 2.68 3.84
CA GLY A 12 -28.51 2.39 4.03
C GLY A 12 -28.19 2.47 5.52
N SER A 13 -28.41 1.38 6.24
CA SER A 13 -27.87 1.20 7.59
C SER A 13 -26.35 1.23 7.51
N VAL A 14 -25.75 2.37 7.85
CA VAL A 14 -24.31 2.51 8.02
C VAL A 14 -23.95 1.92 9.37
N SER A 15 -23.77 0.61 9.43
CA SER A 15 -23.09 -0.03 10.55
C SER A 15 -21.73 0.66 10.74
N PRO A 16 -21.25 0.87 11.98
CA PRO A 16 -19.88 1.32 12.25
C PRO A 16 -18.92 0.16 11.98
N THR A 17 -18.90 -0.30 10.73
CA THR A 17 -18.06 -1.36 10.23
C THR A 17 -16.67 -0.75 10.07
N SER A 18 -15.71 -1.34 10.80
CA SER A 18 -14.27 -1.22 10.54
C SER A 18 -13.99 -0.79 9.10
N LEU A 19 -13.52 0.44 8.92
CA LEU A 19 -13.28 0.97 7.58
C LEU A 19 -11.95 0.40 7.09
N ALA A 20 -12.03 -0.72 6.38
CA ALA A 20 -10.89 -1.35 5.73
C ALA A 20 -10.25 -0.38 4.72
N PRO A 21 -8.92 -0.39 4.58
CA PRO A 21 -8.25 0.46 3.60
C PRO A 21 -8.60 0.02 2.18
N THR A 22 -8.97 0.99 1.36
CA THR A 22 -9.19 0.83 -0.07
C THR A 22 -7.83 0.79 -0.77
N PRO A 23 -7.59 -0.17 -1.68
CA PRO A 23 -6.32 -0.25 -2.39
C PRO A 23 -6.10 0.98 -3.26
N LEU A 24 -4.91 1.59 -3.15
CA LEU A 24 -4.52 2.73 -3.96
C LEU A 24 -4.28 2.30 -5.41
N THR A 25 -5.31 2.43 -6.24
CA THR A 25 -5.30 2.08 -7.67
C THR A 25 -5.80 3.24 -8.52
N ALA A 26 -5.41 3.27 -9.80
CA ALA A 26 -5.89 4.29 -10.74
C ALA A 26 -7.43 4.30 -10.83
N ALA A 27 -8.07 3.11 -10.86
CA ALA A 27 -9.52 2.99 -10.92
C ALA A 27 -10.21 3.57 -9.69
N ALA A 28 -9.68 3.32 -8.48
CA ALA A 28 -10.22 3.89 -7.25
C ALA A 28 -10.11 5.43 -7.23
N VAL A 29 -8.97 5.96 -7.68
CA VAL A 29 -8.77 7.42 -7.79
C VAL A 29 -9.73 8.04 -8.82
N LEU A 30 -9.91 7.41 -9.99
CA LEU A 30 -10.87 7.85 -10.99
C LEU A 30 -12.31 7.84 -10.46
N GLY A 31 -12.68 6.81 -9.67
CA GLY A 31 -13.98 6.74 -9.00
C GLY A 31 -14.22 7.94 -8.06
N LEU A 32 -13.22 8.30 -7.24
CA LEU A 32 -13.28 9.49 -6.38
C LEU A 32 -13.34 10.78 -7.20
N GLN A 33 -12.57 10.88 -8.29
CA GLN A 33 -12.56 12.05 -9.17
C GLN A 33 -13.87 12.24 -9.93
N GLY A 34 -14.62 11.17 -10.18
CA GLY A 34 -15.96 11.22 -10.77
C GLY A 34 -17.06 11.58 -9.76
N HIS A 35 -16.80 11.42 -8.47
CA HIS A 35 -17.78 11.73 -7.44
C HIS A 35 -18.02 13.24 -7.33
N ARG A 36 -19.30 13.64 -7.36
CA ARG A 36 -19.76 15.02 -7.26
C ARG A 36 -20.91 15.06 -6.26
N ALA A 37 -20.65 15.66 -5.11
CA ALA A 37 -21.65 15.90 -4.08
C ALA A 37 -21.19 17.09 -3.25
N PHE A 38 -22.12 17.87 -2.71
CA PHE A 38 -21.78 18.89 -1.74
C PHE A 38 -22.62 18.67 -0.47
N PRO A 39 -21.99 18.62 0.71
CA PRO A 39 -20.55 18.70 0.96
C PRO A 39 -19.82 17.35 0.76
N THR A 40 -18.60 17.38 0.21
CA THR A 40 -17.62 16.28 0.33
C THR A 40 -16.50 16.69 1.27
N VAL A 41 -16.07 15.77 2.13
CA VAL A 41 -15.02 15.98 3.12
C VAL A 41 -13.82 15.11 2.76
N SER A 42 -12.65 15.73 2.67
CA SER A 42 -11.37 15.02 2.56
C SER A 42 -10.50 15.38 3.76
N LEU A 43 -10.16 14.38 4.58
CA LEU A 43 -9.19 14.51 5.66
C LEU A 43 -7.90 13.79 5.25
N LEU A 44 -6.79 14.51 5.32
CA LEU A 44 -5.46 13.99 5.01
C LEU A 44 -4.58 14.22 6.22
N LEU A 45 -3.85 13.18 6.63
CA LEU A 45 -3.00 13.17 7.81
C LEU A 45 -1.71 12.40 7.51
N THR A 46 -0.56 12.95 7.87
CA THR A 46 0.69 12.18 7.95
C THR A 46 0.67 11.28 9.17
N THR A 47 1.03 10.01 8.98
CA THR A 47 0.99 8.99 10.03
C THR A 47 2.34 8.30 10.15
N THR A 48 2.61 7.76 11.33
CA THR A 48 3.74 6.85 11.55
C THR A 48 3.32 5.44 11.09
N PRO A 49 4.11 4.74 10.26
CA PRO A 49 3.82 3.36 9.90
C PRO A 49 3.72 2.46 11.15
N GLY A 50 2.65 1.68 11.26
CA GLY A 50 2.38 0.87 12.45
C GLY A 50 1.06 0.11 12.38
N GLU A 51 0.68 -0.56 13.47
CA GLU A 51 -0.58 -1.35 13.56
C GLU A 51 -1.84 -0.49 13.70
N GLY A 52 -1.68 0.82 13.90
CA GLY A 52 -2.77 1.78 14.03
C GLY A 52 -2.27 3.21 14.27
N LEU A 53 -3.19 4.13 14.50
CA LEU A 53 -2.87 5.52 14.85
C LEU A 53 -2.21 5.55 16.23
N ASP A 54 -1.02 6.14 16.30
CA ASP A 54 -0.42 6.52 17.58
C ASP A 54 -1.24 7.65 18.26
N SER A 55 -0.91 7.98 19.50
CA SER A 55 -1.64 8.99 20.27
C SER A 55 -1.60 10.38 19.62
N GLN A 56 -0.47 10.74 19.01
CA GLN A 56 -0.30 12.01 18.31
C GLN A 56 -1.12 12.08 17.03
N GLY A 57 -1.06 11.04 16.20
CA GLY A 57 -1.85 10.90 14.99
C GLY A 57 -3.35 10.88 15.30
N ARG A 58 -3.76 10.21 16.39
CA ARG A 58 -5.15 10.22 16.83
C ARG A 58 -5.61 11.63 17.20
N ALA A 59 -4.82 12.35 18.00
CA ALA A 59 -5.12 13.73 18.37
C ALA A 59 -5.18 14.67 17.15
N ALA A 60 -4.28 14.48 16.18
CA ALA A 60 -4.27 15.24 14.93
C ALA A 60 -5.50 14.94 14.07
N MET A 61 -5.90 13.68 13.94
CA MET A 61 -7.12 13.28 13.26
C MET A 61 -8.36 13.88 13.91
N ASP A 62 -8.45 13.81 15.24
CA ASP A 62 -9.57 14.40 16.00
C ASP A 62 -9.61 15.93 15.83
N ALA A 63 -8.46 16.60 15.74
CA ALA A 63 -8.38 18.03 15.46
C ALA A 63 -8.89 18.37 14.04
N LEU A 64 -8.54 17.57 13.03
CA LEU A 64 -9.02 17.70 11.66
C LEU A 64 -10.52 17.43 11.55
N ALA A 65 -11.02 16.38 12.21
CA ALA A 65 -12.44 16.05 12.28
C ALA A 65 -13.26 17.17 12.95
N ARG A 66 -12.78 17.71 14.07
CA ARG A 66 -13.42 18.89 14.71
C ARG A 66 -13.42 20.12 13.79
N LYS A 67 -12.36 20.34 13.01
CA LYS A 67 -12.31 21.44 12.03
C LYS A 67 -13.34 21.23 10.92
N ALA A 68 -13.50 20.00 10.43
CA ALA A 68 -14.52 19.66 9.44
C ALA A 68 -15.93 19.90 9.99
N ARG A 69 -16.24 19.37 11.18
CA ARG A 69 -17.53 19.58 11.86
C ARG A 69 -17.92 21.04 11.98
N ARG A 70 -17.00 21.89 12.47
CA ARG A 70 -17.25 23.33 12.64
C ARG A 70 -17.60 24.02 11.32
N ARG A 71 -17.00 23.58 10.20
CA ARG A 71 -17.29 24.13 8.88
C ARG A 71 -18.60 23.61 8.30
N LEU A 72 -18.89 22.32 8.52
CA LEU A 72 -20.13 21.69 8.11
C LEU A 72 -21.33 22.33 8.82
N LEU A 73 -21.33 22.39 10.15
CA LEU A 73 -22.44 22.93 10.96
C LEU A 73 -22.66 24.45 10.82
N GLY A 74 -21.92 25.14 9.94
CA GLY A 74 -22.24 26.52 9.57
C GLY A 74 -23.53 26.65 8.76
N VAL A 75 -24.03 25.55 8.19
CA VAL A 75 -25.30 25.43 7.47
C VAL A 75 -26.11 24.34 8.19
N ASP A 76 -27.07 24.71 9.03
CA ASP A 76 -27.84 23.75 9.84
C ASP A 76 -28.92 23.07 9.00
N ASP A 77 -28.51 22.08 8.20
CA ASP A 77 -29.40 21.17 7.50
C ASP A 77 -29.23 19.71 7.96
N ALA A 78 -30.26 18.90 7.72
CA ALA A 78 -30.28 17.50 8.15
C ALA A 78 -29.17 16.67 7.49
N ALA A 79 -28.90 16.90 6.20
CA ALA A 79 -27.88 16.18 5.44
C ALA A 79 -26.47 16.41 6.04
N THR A 80 -26.20 17.61 6.51
CA THR A 80 -24.94 18.01 7.11
C THR A 80 -24.76 17.42 8.50
N ARG A 81 -25.83 17.37 9.31
CA ARG A 81 -25.82 16.66 10.60
C ARG A 81 -25.56 15.16 10.41
N ASP A 82 -26.17 14.55 9.39
CA ASP A 82 -25.97 13.15 9.07
C ASP A 82 -24.54 12.87 8.61
N LEU A 83 -24.01 13.72 7.73
CA LEU A 83 -22.62 13.62 7.28
C LEU A 83 -21.63 13.76 8.43
N VAL A 84 -21.88 14.66 9.38
CA VAL A 84 -21.08 14.78 10.60
C VAL A 84 -21.10 13.47 11.39
N ARG A 85 -22.27 12.87 11.63
CA ARG A 85 -22.37 11.58 12.34
C ARG A 85 -21.57 10.48 11.63
N VAL A 86 -21.66 10.41 10.31
CA VAL A 86 -20.89 9.44 9.49
C VAL A 86 -19.39 9.70 9.61
N LEU A 87 -18.96 10.97 9.52
CA LEU A 87 -17.55 11.36 9.67
C LEU A 87 -16.98 10.89 11.01
N ASP A 88 -17.74 11.04 12.09
CA ASP A 88 -17.30 10.63 13.42
C ASP A 88 -17.19 9.13 13.57
N ALA A 89 -18.18 8.41 13.06
CA ALA A 89 -18.16 6.96 13.06
C ALA A 89 -16.94 6.44 12.27
N VAL A 90 -16.65 7.06 11.12
CA VAL A 90 -15.49 6.72 10.30
C VAL A 90 -14.18 7.00 11.01
N VAL A 91 -14.03 8.17 11.64
CA VAL A 91 -12.82 8.53 12.40
C VAL A 91 -12.65 7.61 13.62
N ALA A 92 -13.73 7.28 14.31
CA ALA A 92 -13.70 6.35 15.43
C ALA A 92 -13.30 4.93 14.99
N GLY A 93 -13.79 4.49 13.83
CA GLY A 93 -13.60 3.14 13.28
C GLY A 93 -12.30 2.92 12.50
N ILE A 94 -11.34 3.86 12.54
CA ILE A 94 -10.01 3.66 11.94
C ILE A 94 -9.28 2.58 12.74
N VAL A 95 -9.19 1.39 12.16
CA VAL A 95 -8.47 0.25 12.73
C VAL A 95 -7.56 -0.39 11.69
N GLY A 96 -6.56 -1.15 12.15
CA GLY A 96 -5.63 -1.85 11.28
C GLY A 96 -4.46 -0.98 10.81
N PRO A 97 -3.52 -1.62 10.08
CA PRO A 97 -2.20 -1.06 9.87
C PRO A 97 -2.25 0.21 9.01
N LEU A 98 -1.31 1.11 9.27
CA LEU A 98 -1.13 2.38 8.58
C LEU A 98 0.25 2.46 7.95
N ASP A 99 0.36 3.34 6.96
CA ASP A 99 1.60 3.69 6.28
C ASP A 99 2.03 5.13 6.64
N ARG A 100 2.78 5.82 5.77
CA ARG A 100 3.29 7.18 6.02
C ARG A 100 2.21 8.27 5.96
N GLY A 101 1.03 7.95 5.45
CA GLY A 101 -0.09 8.87 5.42
C GLY A 101 -1.44 8.15 5.37
N LEU A 102 -2.48 8.89 5.70
CA LEU A 102 -3.87 8.45 5.75
C LEU A 102 -4.76 9.48 5.04
N GLY A 103 -5.61 9.01 4.14
CA GLY A 103 -6.65 9.79 3.48
C GLY A 103 -8.04 9.22 3.77
N LEU A 104 -8.92 10.05 4.32
CA LEU A 104 -10.34 9.72 4.53
C LEU A 104 -11.20 10.62 3.67
N PHE A 105 -12.11 10.00 2.92
CA PHE A 105 -13.02 10.66 1.99
C PHE A 105 -14.44 10.29 2.38
N VAL A 106 -15.24 11.29 2.74
CA VAL A 106 -16.60 11.10 3.25
C VAL A 106 -17.53 12.09 2.56
N SER A 107 -18.63 11.58 2.02
CA SER A 107 -19.73 12.38 1.47
C SER A 107 -21.05 11.63 1.70
N THR A 108 -22.16 12.24 1.28
CA THR A 108 -23.47 11.57 1.24
C THR A 108 -23.42 10.36 0.31
N GLY A 109 -23.34 9.15 0.87
CA GLY A 109 -23.33 7.90 0.11
C GLY A 109 -21.96 7.41 -0.35
N HIS A 110 -20.86 8.07 0.03
CA HIS A 110 -19.52 7.57 -0.25
C HIS A 110 -18.58 7.71 0.95
N VAL A 111 -17.93 6.62 1.30
CA VAL A 111 -16.93 6.56 2.37
C VAL A 111 -15.75 5.73 1.87
N ALA A 112 -14.56 6.28 1.94
CA ALA A 112 -13.34 5.56 1.58
C ALA A 112 -12.16 5.98 2.45
N ARG A 113 -11.31 4.99 2.76
CA ARG A 113 -10.02 5.17 3.43
C ARG A 113 -8.91 4.74 2.48
N PHE A 114 -7.83 5.51 2.42
CA PHE A 114 -6.61 5.14 1.71
C PHE A 114 -5.41 5.29 2.63
N ASP A 115 -4.61 4.24 2.71
CA ASP A 115 -3.30 4.32 3.34
C ASP A 115 -2.27 4.70 2.26
N LEU A 116 -1.43 5.68 2.55
CA LEU A 116 -0.55 6.33 1.58
C LEU A 116 0.91 6.04 1.92
N PRO A 117 1.72 5.55 0.97
CA PRO A 117 3.14 5.27 1.18
C PRO A 117 4.02 6.53 1.24
N VAL A 118 3.39 7.71 1.20
CA VAL A 118 4.05 9.02 1.20
C VAL A 118 3.41 9.90 2.27
N GLU A 119 4.23 10.76 2.86
CA GLU A 119 3.74 11.81 3.77
C GLU A 119 2.88 12.82 3.01
N VAL A 120 1.83 13.30 3.69
CA VAL A 120 0.86 14.25 3.14
C VAL A 120 0.71 15.46 4.05
N SER A 121 0.38 16.61 3.49
CA SER A 121 0.13 17.79 4.33
C SER A 121 -1.19 17.63 5.07
N ASP A 122 -1.12 17.67 6.40
CA ASP A 122 -2.27 17.58 7.30
C ASP A 122 -3.29 18.67 6.99
N ARG A 123 -4.45 18.26 6.46
CA ARG A 123 -5.50 19.21 6.10
C ARG A 123 -6.88 18.60 6.03
N CYS A 124 -7.85 19.49 6.20
CA CYS A 124 -9.26 19.24 6.00
C CYS A 124 -9.74 20.11 4.84
N VAL A 125 -10.26 19.47 3.81
CA VAL A 125 -10.83 20.08 2.62
C VAL A 125 -12.32 19.74 2.57
N ILE A 126 -13.15 20.75 2.34
CA ILE A 126 -14.59 20.59 2.12
C ILE A 126 -14.91 21.29 0.81
N ASP A 127 -15.29 20.52 -0.19
CA ASP A 127 -15.53 20.99 -1.55
C ASP A 127 -16.66 20.18 -2.21
N PRO A 128 -17.13 20.55 -3.41
CA PRO A 128 -18.02 19.71 -4.22
C PRO A 128 -17.35 18.43 -4.78
N THR A 129 -16.03 18.34 -4.65
CA THR A 129 -15.20 17.24 -5.17
C THR A 129 -14.16 16.81 -4.14
N PHE A 130 -13.79 15.54 -4.12
CA PHE A 130 -12.73 15.04 -3.24
C PHE A 130 -11.33 15.55 -3.61
N ALA A 131 -10.50 15.80 -2.59
CA ALA A 131 -9.13 16.26 -2.74
C ALA A 131 -8.17 15.13 -3.13
N THR A 132 -8.20 14.71 -4.40
CA THR A 132 -7.48 13.51 -4.90
C THR A 132 -6.02 13.73 -5.29
N ARG A 133 -5.51 14.97 -5.25
CA ARG A 133 -4.15 15.32 -5.69
C ARG A 133 -3.06 14.47 -5.01
N ASP A 134 -3.18 14.23 -3.71
CA ASP A 134 -2.19 13.45 -2.99
C ASP A 134 -2.29 11.95 -3.28
N LEU A 135 -3.48 11.45 -3.62
CA LEU A 135 -3.64 10.06 -4.09
C LEU A 135 -2.93 9.86 -5.43
N VAL A 136 -3.08 10.80 -6.36
CA VAL A 136 -2.39 10.77 -7.67
C VAL A 136 -0.88 10.85 -7.47
N ARG A 137 -0.41 11.73 -6.58
CA ARG A 137 1.00 11.85 -6.24
C ARG A 137 1.55 10.57 -5.63
N ALA A 138 0.81 9.95 -4.71
CA ALA A 138 1.17 8.68 -4.09
C ALA A 138 1.25 7.56 -5.14
N LEU A 139 0.25 7.48 -6.04
CA LEU A 139 0.20 6.50 -7.12
C LEU A 139 1.43 6.60 -8.04
N HIS A 140 1.87 7.81 -8.39
CA HIS A 140 3.05 8.00 -9.25
C HIS A 140 4.38 7.74 -8.53
N ARG A 141 4.43 7.90 -7.20
CA ARG A 141 5.65 7.64 -6.40
C ARG A 141 5.83 6.19 -6.02
N THR A 142 4.87 5.34 -6.37
CA THR A 142 4.89 3.93 -6.05
C THR A 142 4.75 3.14 -7.34
N PRO A 143 5.88 2.87 -8.03
CA PRO A 143 5.85 1.98 -9.17
C PRO A 143 5.23 0.65 -8.73
N ARG A 144 4.31 0.11 -9.53
CA ARG A 144 3.78 -1.24 -9.29
C ARG A 144 4.91 -2.21 -9.60
N HIS A 145 5.35 -2.94 -8.58
CA HIS A 145 6.33 -4.00 -8.74
C HIS A 145 5.58 -5.33 -8.70
N VAL A 146 5.94 -6.24 -9.60
CA VAL A 146 5.49 -7.62 -9.55
C VAL A 146 6.71 -8.47 -9.25
N VAL A 147 6.67 -9.24 -8.16
CA VAL A 147 7.75 -10.11 -7.74
C VAL A 147 7.40 -11.54 -8.11
N LEU A 148 8.20 -12.14 -9.00
CA LEU A 148 8.11 -13.56 -9.31
C LEU A 148 9.12 -14.32 -8.44
N LEU A 149 8.61 -15.11 -7.50
CA LEU A 149 9.38 -16.05 -6.69
C LEU A 149 9.44 -17.37 -7.43
N LEU A 150 10.65 -17.84 -7.74
CA LEU A 150 10.89 -19.13 -8.38
C LEU A 150 11.61 -20.04 -7.39
N ALA A 151 10.94 -21.12 -7.00
CA ALA A 151 11.49 -22.27 -6.32
C ALA A 151 11.49 -23.48 -7.27
N ALA A 152 12.17 -24.56 -6.88
CA ALA A 152 12.29 -25.74 -7.72
C ALA A 152 10.98 -26.53 -7.85
N ASP A 153 10.10 -26.40 -6.87
CA ASP A 153 8.76 -27.02 -6.78
C ASP A 153 7.62 -26.06 -7.12
N GLU A 154 7.81 -24.75 -6.93
CA GLU A 154 6.75 -23.76 -7.15
C GLU A 154 7.24 -22.43 -7.71
N ALA A 155 6.42 -21.82 -8.55
CA ALA A 155 6.51 -20.42 -8.93
C ALA A 155 5.35 -19.65 -8.28
N ARG A 156 5.64 -18.58 -7.56
CA ARG A 156 4.65 -17.70 -6.92
C ARG A 156 4.78 -16.29 -7.47
N LEU A 157 3.66 -15.66 -7.78
CA LEU A 157 3.63 -14.27 -8.21
C LEU A 157 3.05 -13.41 -7.09
N LEU A 158 3.75 -12.35 -6.72
CA LEU A 158 3.30 -11.35 -5.75
C LEU A 158 3.14 -10.01 -6.45
N ASP A 159 1.99 -9.35 -6.28
CA ASP A 159 1.81 -7.93 -6.65
C ASP A 159 2.22 -7.09 -5.44
N ALA A 160 3.03 -6.04 -5.65
CA ALA A 160 3.55 -5.19 -4.59
C ALA A 160 3.17 -3.71 -4.78
N PRO A 161 1.88 -3.35 -4.78
CA PRO A 161 1.48 -1.95 -4.77
C PRO A 161 1.77 -1.35 -3.39
N GLY A 162 2.47 -0.22 -3.34
CA GLY A 162 2.63 0.53 -2.08
C GLY A 162 3.66 -0.05 -1.12
N GLY A 163 4.45 -1.04 -1.53
CA GLY A 163 5.38 -1.74 -0.63
C GLY A 163 4.76 -2.89 0.15
N ARG A 164 3.46 -3.16 0.00
CA ARG A 164 2.80 -4.37 0.53
C ARG A 164 2.70 -5.43 -0.55
N MET A 165 3.18 -6.63 -0.25
CA MET A 165 3.13 -7.77 -1.18
C MET A 165 1.87 -8.60 -0.93
N SER A 166 1.07 -8.84 -1.97
CA SER A 166 -0.06 -9.76 -1.96
C SER A 166 0.12 -10.86 -3.02
N PRO A 167 -0.25 -12.12 -2.72
CA PRO A 167 -0.21 -13.18 -3.72
C PRO A 167 -1.20 -12.93 -4.86
N VAL A 168 -0.75 -13.13 -6.09
CA VAL A 168 -1.62 -13.18 -7.27
C VAL A 168 -2.16 -14.60 -7.41
N THR A 169 -3.49 -14.73 -7.46
CA THR A 169 -4.20 -16.03 -7.53
C THR A 169 -4.53 -16.49 -8.94
N HIS A 170 -4.39 -15.62 -9.95
CA HIS A 170 -4.67 -15.96 -11.34
C HIS A 170 -3.41 -16.47 -12.04
N GLY A 171 -3.39 -17.77 -12.38
CA GLY A 171 -2.28 -18.42 -13.08
C GLY A 171 -1.06 -18.74 -12.20
N PHE A 172 -1.10 -18.37 -10.91
CA PHE A 172 -0.11 -18.66 -9.87
C PHE A 172 -0.83 -19.06 -8.57
N PRO A 173 -0.20 -19.85 -7.69
CA PRO A 173 1.11 -20.49 -7.86
C PRO A 173 1.10 -21.57 -8.95
N ARG A 174 2.22 -21.73 -9.65
CA ARG A 174 2.46 -22.88 -10.55
C ARG A 174 3.35 -23.87 -9.84
N THR A 175 2.87 -25.08 -9.63
CA THR A 175 3.65 -26.15 -9.02
C THR A 175 4.21 -27.08 -10.08
N ASP A 176 5.42 -27.60 -9.87
CA ASP A 176 5.95 -28.74 -10.63
C ASP A 176 5.55 -30.04 -9.89
N PRO A 177 4.55 -30.79 -10.37
CA PRO A 177 4.12 -32.02 -9.72
C PRO A 177 5.19 -33.12 -9.73
N GLY A 178 6.26 -32.97 -10.53
CA GLY A 178 7.37 -33.91 -10.62
C GLY A 178 8.52 -33.63 -9.65
N HIS A 179 8.52 -32.49 -8.95
CA HIS A 179 9.61 -32.12 -8.05
C HIS A 179 9.54 -32.90 -6.73
N ARG A 180 10.67 -33.48 -6.31
CA ARG A 180 10.83 -34.10 -4.99
C ARG A 180 11.84 -33.31 -4.18
N ARG A 181 11.50 -33.03 -2.92
CA ARG A 181 12.35 -32.25 -2.00
C ARG A 181 13.74 -32.89 -1.88
N GLY A 182 14.77 -32.18 -2.35
CA GLY A 182 16.16 -32.65 -2.35
C GLY A 182 16.65 -33.25 -3.69
N GLU A 183 15.77 -33.42 -4.68
CA GLU A 183 16.20 -33.68 -6.07
C GLU A 183 16.53 -32.32 -6.74
N PRO A 184 17.72 -32.16 -7.37
CA PRO A 184 17.98 -30.98 -8.18
C PRO A 184 16.93 -30.90 -9.31
N ALA A 185 16.59 -29.67 -9.71
CA ALA A 185 15.67 -29.45 -10.83
C ALA A 185 16.12 -30.30 -12.02
N ARG A 186 15.28 -31.25 -12.44
CA ARG A 186 15.62 -32.14 -13.55
C ARG A 186 15.87 -31.26 -14.75
N GLU A 187 17.07 -31.32 -15.31
CA GLU A 187 17.34 -30.74 -16.61
C GLU A 187 16.42 -31.43 -17.60
N ARG A 188 15.31 -30.77 -17.93
CA ARG A 188 14.39 -31.24 -18.96
C ARG A 188 15.08 -30.95 -20.29
N SER A 189 16.07 -31.76 -20.62
CA SER A 189 16.85 -31.76 -21.86
C SER A 189 15.98 -32.17 -23.05
N SER A 190 14.95 -31.38 -23.31
CA SER A 190 14.14 -31.41 -24.53
C SER A 190 13.34 -30.11 -24.66
N VAL A 191 14.02 -28.98 -24.53
CA VAL A 191 13.68 -27.86 -25.40
C VAL A 191 14.80 -27.83 -26.42
N ARG A 192 14.56 -28.39 -27.62
CA ARG A 192 15.38 -28.07 -28.78
C ARG A 192 15.18 -26.58 -29.03
N TRP A 193 16.05 -25.78 -28.44
CA TRP A 193 16.31 -24.44 -28.93
C TRP A 193 16.74 -24.61 -30.38
N THR A 194 15.82 -24.35 -31.31
CA THR A 194 16.24 -24.10 -32.69
C THR A 194 16.98 -22.77 -32.64
N SER A 195 18.29 -22.88 -32.56
CA SER A 195 19.25 -21.80 -32.58
C SER A 195 19.14 -21.07 -33.92
N ARG A 196 18.28 -20.06 -33.99
CA ARG A 196 18.40 -18.96 -34.96
C ARG A 196 18.81 -17.66 -34.26
N TRP A 197 19.73 -17.75 -33.30
CA TRP A 197 20.49 -16.59 -32.82
C TRP A 197 21.86 -17.09 -32.41
N ALA A 198 22.81 -17.01 -33.34
CA ALA A 198 24.23 -17.08 -33.01
C ALA A 198 24.70 -15.66 -32.66
N PRO A 199 25.24 -15.46 -31.46
CA PRO A 199 26.37 -14.59 -31.29
C PRO A 199 27.56 -15.45 -30.90
N THR A 200 28.61 -15.39 -31.72
CA THR A 200 29.95 -15.87 -31.42
C THR A 200 30.43 -15.26 -30.11
N CYS A 201 30.50 -16.05 -29.05
CA CYS A 201 31.28 -15.73 -27.86
C CYS A 201 32.11 -16.96 -27.50
N ASP A 202 33.34 -16.97 -28.00
CA ASP A 202 34.44 -17.75 -27.45
C ASP A 202 34.66 -17.33 -26.00
N CYS A 203 34.31 -18.20 -25.05
CA CYS A 203 34.73 -18.06 -23.67
C CYS A 203 35.52 -19.31 -23.27
N ILE A 204 36.84 -19.14 -23.31
CA ILE A 204 37.86 -20.02 -22.75
C ILE A 204 37.55 -20.27 -21.25
N PRO A 205 37.56 -21.52 -20.75
CA PRO A 205 37.33 -21.77 -19.31
C PRO A 205 38.57 -21.37 -18.48
N PRO A 206 38.40 -20.80 -17.27
CA PRO A 206 39.52 -20.47 -16.42
C PRO A 206 40.11 -21.75 -15.79
N ARG A 207 41.42 -21.92 -15.99
CA ARG A 207 42.25 -23.00 -15.46
C ARG A 207 42.58 -22.69 -13.99
N TRP A 208 41.93 -23.40 -13.06
CA TRP A 208 42.31 -23.42 -11.65
C TRP A 208 43.73 -23.98 -11.49
N SER A 209 44.66 -23.21 -10.94
CA SER A 209 45.95 -23.71 -10.46
C SER A 209 46.15 -23.36 -8.99
N SER A 210 46.07 -24.39 -8.16
CA SER A 210 46.52 -24.44 -6.79
C SER A 210 48.06 -24.40 -6.69
N ARG A 211 48.62 -23.50 -5.86
CA ARG A 211 49.64 -23.77 -4.80
C ARG A 211 50.26 -22.47 -4.23
N PRO A 212 50.89 -22.54 -3.03
CA PRO A 212 50.77 -21.53 -1.98
C PRO A 212 51.98 -20.60 -1.86
N ARG A 213 51.81 -19.45 -1.21
CA ARG A 213 52.91 -18.69 -0.59
C ARG A 213 52.48 -18.14 0.77
N SER A 214 53.12 -18.64 1.81
CA SER A 214 53.34 -17.96 3.10
C SER A 214 54.71 -17.25 3.04
N PRO A 215 55.16 -16.53 4.10
CA PRO A 215 54.72 -15.26 4.68
C PRO A 215 55.91 -14.23 4.60
N PRO A 216 56.04 -13.10 5.36
CA PRO A 216 56.22 -13.09 6.82
C PRO A 216 55.57 -11.89 7.57
N TRP A 217 55.40 -12.08 8.87
CA TRP A 217 55.09 -11.04 9.85
C TRP A 217 56.27 -10.10 10.10
N PRO A 218 56.02 -8.92 10.71
CA PRO A 218 56.90 -8.46 11.79
C PRO A 218 56.15 -8.20 13.10
N ARG A 219 56.80 -8.65 14.19
CA ARG A 219 56.54 -8.28 15.59
C ARG A 219 57.35 -7.02 15.94
N SER A 220 56.76 -6.11 16.72
CA SER A 220 57.36 -5.38 17.87
C SER A 220 56.43 -4.22 18.26
N ALA A 221 55.81 -4.16 19.45
CA ALA A 221 56.32 -3.95 20.82
C ALA A 221 56.37 -2.46 21.25
N GLY A 222 55.77 -2.16 22.43
CA GLY A 222 55.97 -0.94 23.25
C GLY A 222 54.87 0.13 23.12
N SER A 223 53.84 0.18 23.97
CA SER A 223 53.76 0.75 25.34
C SER A 223 53.83 2.29 25.44
N ARG A 224 52.73 2.94 25.87
CA ARG A 224 52.69 3.72 27.13
C ARG A 224 51.31 4.32 27.44
N ALA A 225 51.08 4.40 28.75
CA ALA A 225 49.95 4.96 29.48
C ALA A 225 49.83 6.49 29.39
N THR A 226 48.63 7.02 29.67
CA THR A 226 48.38 8.31 30.36
C THR A 226 46.92 8.33 30.88
N PRO A 227 46.54 9.21 31.85
CA PRO A 227 45.74 8.87 33.04
C PRO A 227 44.32 9.47 32.98
N PRO A 228 43.48 9.29 34.02
CA PRO A 228 42.13 9.87 34.04
C PRO A 228 42.13 11.37 34.39
N GLY A 229 41.15 12.06 33.83
CA GLY A 229 40.64 13.36 34.28
C GLY A 229 39.19 13.23 34.72
#